data_AF-A0A7J9ETP6-F1
#
_entry.id   AF-A0A7J9ETP6-F1
#
_cell.length_a   1.000
_cell.length_b   1.000
_cell.length_c   1.000
_cell.angle_alpha   90.00
_cell.angle_beta   90.00
_cell.angle_gamma   90.00
#
_symmetry.space_group_name_H-M   'P 1'
#
loop_
_entity.id
_entity.type
_entity.pdbx_description
1 polymer ?
#
loop_
_entity_poly.entity_id
_entity_poly.type
_entity_poly.pdbx_seq_one_letter_code
_entity_poly.pdbx_strand_id
1 'polypeptide(L)'
;MVKKEFQRKIIYQMSPQEDSTLAALLLRPGPTLALQSARFKEDGEMVEKVGRIYIKTMHDNVIKPEQQEAMIKKWPPSQVHVLDSDHSPFFSAPFSLFGLLLKVAATSAGY
;
A
#
# COMPACT_ATOMS: atom_id res chain seq x y z
N MET A 1 9.69 14.32 0.35
CA MET A 1 10.42 13.18 -0.25
C MET A 1 11.34 12.59 0.81
N VAL A 2 11.35 11.27 0.99
CA VAL A 2 12.24 10.60 1.95
C VAL A 2 13.67 10.66 1.41
N LYS A 3 14.61 11.19 2.20
CA LYS A 3 16.02 11.29 1.78
C LYS A 3 16.64 9.90 1.65
N LYS A 4 17.63 9.75 0.76
CA LYS A 4 18.21 8.45 0.38
C LYS A 4 18.67 7.62 1.58
N GLU A 5 19.30 8.26 2.55
CA GLU A 5 19.80 7.66 3.79
C GLU A 5 18.70 7.10 4.71
N PHE A 6 17.44 7.50 4.51
CA PHE A 6 16.29 7.03 5.29
C PHE A 6 15.37 6.08 4.52
N GLN A 7 15.52 5.94 3.20
CA GLN A 7 14.63 5.12 2.36
C GLN A 7 14.56 3.68 2.87
N ARG A 8 15.70 3.04 3.15
CA ARG A 8 15.70 1.66 3.68
C ARG A 8 15.01 1.57 5.04
N LYS A 9 15.25 2.51 5.95
CA LYS A 9 14.69 2.46 7.32
C LYS A 9 13.18 2.70 7.36
N ILE A 10 12.65 3.44 6.39
CA ILE A 10 11.26 3.90 6.38
C ILE A 10 10.39 3.08 5.41
N ILE A 11 10.92 2.68 4.25
CA ILE A 11 10.11 2.11 3.16
C ILE A 11 10.43 0.63 2.92
N TYR A 12 11.67 0.22 3.19
CA TYR A 12 12.23 -1.07 2.75
C TYR A 12 12.94 -1.82 3.89
N GLN A 13 12.52 -1.64 5.16
CA GLN A 13 13.32 -2.09 6.30
C GLN A 13 13.31 -3.61 6.49
N MET A 14 12.33 -4.30 5.89
CA MET A 14 12.25 -5.77 5.86
C MET A 14 12.59 -6.31 4.46
N SER A 15 12.78 -5.44 3.48
CA SER A 15 13.10 -5.82 2.10
C SER A 15 14.57 -6.27 1.96
N PRO A 16 14.85 -7.16 0.99
CA PRO A 16 16.22 -7.53 0.62
C PRO A 16 17.11 -6.30 0.34
N GLN A 17 18.41 -6.44 0.56
CA GLN A 17 19.34 -5.32 0.45
C GLN A 17 19.46 -4.84 -1.00
N GLU A 18 19.52 -5.78 -1.93
CA GLU A 18 19.52 -5.60 -3.38
C GLU A 18 18.31 -4.79 -3.86
N ASP A 19 17.10 -5.13 -3.40
CA ASP A 19 15.87 -4.44 -3.80
C ASP A 19 15.83 -3.01 -3.27
N SER A 20 16.21 -2.80 -2.01
CA SER A 20 16.30 -1.45 -1.45
C SER A 20 17.36 -0.58 -2.14
N THR A 21 18.44 -1.22 -2.63
CA THR A 21 19.51 -0.55 -3.37
C THR A 21 19.04 -0.16 -4.76
N LEU A 22 18.38 -1.09 -5.46
CA LEU A 22 17.76 -0.86 -6.75
C LEU A 22 16.72 0.27 -6.66
N ALA A 23 15.84 0.24 -5.66
CA ALA A 23 14.85 1.29 -5.43
C ALA A 23 15.52 2.65 -5.23
N ALA A 24 16.59 2.73 -4.44
CA ALA A 24 17.33 3.97 -4.20
C ALA A 24 18.03 4.54 -5.46
N LEU A 25 18.31 3.70 -6.46
CA LEU A 25 18.84 4.12 -7.77
C LEU A 25 17.75 4.57 -8.74
N LEU A 26 16.54 4.03 -8.62
CA LEU A 26 15.43 4.29 -9.54
C LEU A 26 14.47 5.39 -9.08
N LEU A 27 14.42 5.69 -7.78
CA LEU A 27 13.51 6.69 -7.21
C LEU A 27 13.72 8.08 -7.82
N ARG A 28 12.61 8.73 -8.15
CA ARG A 28 12.56 10.10 -8.69
C ARG A 28 11.66 10.98 -7.81
N PRO A 29 11.85 12.31 -7.82
CA PRO A 29 10.95 13.21 -7.12
C PRO A 29 9.49 13.06 -7.59
N GLY A 30 8.59 12.81 -6.64
CA GLY A 30 7.14 12.78 -6.87
C GLY A 30 6.45 14.08 -6.40
N PRO A 31 5.26 14.40 -6.94
CA PRO A 31 4.55 15.64 -6.63
C PRO A 31 3.87 15.59 -5.24
N THR A 32 4.62 15.83 -4.17
CA THR A 32 4.10 15.71 -2.79
C THR A 32 2.95 16.67 -2.47
N LEU A 33 2.87 17.82 -3.14
CA LEU A 33 1.76 18.77 -2.97
C LEU A 33 0.42 18.16 -3.36
N ALA A 34 0.40 17.27 -4.36
CA ALA A 34 -0.83 16.62 -4.81
C ALA A 34 -1.48 15.78 -3.70
N LEU A 35 -0.70 15.21 -2.78
CA LEU A 35 -1.24 14.45 -1.64
C LEU A 35 -2.11 15.30 -0.70
N GLN A 36 -1.91 16.62 -0.69
CA GLN A 36 -2.65 17.56 0.17
C GLN A 36 -3.68 18.37 -0.61
N SER A 37 -3.38 18.72 -1.86
CA SER A 37 -4.18 19.65 -2.65
C SER A 37 -5.07 19.00 -3.70
N ALA A 38 -4.86 17.71 -4.03
CA ALA A 38 -5.71 17.04 -5.01
C ALA A 38 -7.17 17.08 -4.58
N ARG A 39 -8.04 17.28 -5.57
CA ARG A 39 -9.50 17.25 -5.43
C ARG A 39 -10.03 16.27 -6.45
N PHE A 40 -10.86 15.36 -5.99
CA PHE A 40 -11.55 14.39 -6.84
C PHE A 40 -13.03 14.78 -6.85
N LYS A 41 -13.69 14.66 -7.99
CA LYS A 41 -15.14 14.89 -8.06
C LYS A 41 -15.82 13.83 -7.19
N GLU A 42 -16.75 14.26 -6.36
CA GLU A 42 -17.56 13.40 -5.50
C GLU A 42 -18.68 12.72 -6.31
N ASP A 43 -18.35 12.10 -7.44
CA ASP A 43 -19.29 11.20 -8.15
C ASP A 43 -19.32 9.85 -7.39
N GLY A 44 -19.76 9.91 -6.13
CA GLY A 44 -19.67 8.81 -5.16
C GLY A 44 -20.38 7.54 -5.65
N GLU A 45 -21.46 7.67 -6.43
CA GLU A 45 -22.22 6.51 -6.90
C GLU A 45 -21.42 5.55 -7.77
N MET A 46 -20.44 6.01 -8.55
CA MET A 46 -19.66 5.12 -9.41
C MET A 46 -18.47 4.51 -8.68
N VAL A 47 -17.85 5.27 -7.77
CA VAL A 47 -16.70 4.79 -6.98
C VAL A 47 -17.13 3.75 -5.95
N GLU A 48 -18.36 3.86 -5.42
CA GLU A 48 -18.93 2.87 -4.51
C GLU A 48 -19.36 1.57 -5.19
N LYS A 49 -19.55 1.55 -6.52
CA LYS A 49 -19.87 0.33 -7.27
C LYS A 49 -18.69 -0.61 -7.44
N VAL A 50 -17.46 -0.11 -7.29
CA VAL A 50 -16.25 -0.93 -7.43
C VAL A 50 -15.96 -1.60 -6.10
N GLY A 51 -15.91 -2.93 -6.08
CA GLY A 51 -15.52 -3.70 -4.90
C GLY A 51 -14.11 -3.33 -4.46
N ARG A 52 -13.95 -2.95 -3.19
CA ARG A 52 -12.67 -2.56 -2.59
C ARG A 52 -12.24 -3.56 -1.55
N ILE A 53 -10.97 -3.93 -1.59
CA ILE A 53 -10.30 -4.58 -0.47
C ILE A 53 -9.19 -3.67 0.04
N TYR A 54 -8.77 -3.88 1.29
CA TYR A 54 -7.62 -3.18 1.86
C TYR A 54 -6.61 -4.22 2.35
N ILE A 55 -5.33 -4.04 1.99
CA ILE A 55 -4.23 -4.89 2.45
C ILE A 55 -3.40 -4.05 3.41
N LYS A 56 -3.46 -4.40 4.70
CA LYS A 56 -2.64 -3.80 5.74
C LYS A 56 -1.24 -4.41 5.74
N THR A 57 -0.27 -3.58 6.07
CA THR A 57 1.15 -3.95 6.22
C THR A 57 1.52 -3.75 7.69
N MET A 58 1.92 -4.82 8.39
CA MET A 58 2.09 -4.79 9.85
C MET A 58 3.22 -3.89 10.33
N HIS A 59 4.30 -3.79 9.56
CA HIS A 59 5.51 -3.07 9.93
C HIS A 59 5.67 -1.79 9.12
N ASP A 60 4.58 -1.13 8.78
CA ASP A 60 4.62 0.08 7.95
C ASP A 60 5.12 1.30 8.74
N ASN A 61 6.26 1.85 8.33
CA ASN A 61 6.85 3.06 8.90
C ASN A 61 6.45 4.34 8.14
N VAL A 62 5.71 4.23 7.03
CA VAL A 62 5.20 5.35 6.23
C VAL A 62 3.76 5.68 6.63
N ILE A 63 2.89 4.67 6.65
CA ILE A 63 1.49 4.76 7.06
C ILE A 63 1.30 3.89 8.29
N LYS A 64 1.37 4.52 9.47
CA LYS A 64 1.34 3.83 10.75
C LYS A 64 0.07 3.00 10.92
N PRO A 65 0.08 1.94 11.74
CA PRO A 65 -1.10 1.10 11.98
C PRO A 65 -2.37 1.90 12.29
N GLU A 66 -2.28 2.93 13.14
CA GLU A 66 -3.44 3.75 13.52
C GLU A 66 -3.96 4.58 12.35
N GLN A 67 -3.09 4.98 11.42
CA GLN A 67 -3.47 5.68 10.20
C GLN A 67 -4.16 4.74 9.21
N GLN A 68 -3.68 3.49 9.07
CA GLN A 68 -4.34 2.47 8.26
C GLN A 68 -5.76 2.20 8.80
N GLU A 69 -5.90 2.06 10.13
CA GLU A 69 -7.22 1.91 10.78
C GLU A 69 -8.13 3.12 10.53
N ALA A 70 -7.60 4.34 10.64
CA ALA A 70 -8.37 5.54 10.35
C ALA A 70 -8.83 5.61 8.88
N MET A 71 -8.00 5.16 7.94
CA MET A 71 -8.35 5.06 6.51
C MET A 71 -9.48 4.04 6.29
N ILE A 72 -9.36 2.85 6.87
CA ILE A 72 -10.38 1.79 6.79
C ILE A 72 -11.71 2.27 7.38
N LYS A 73 -11.68 2.92 8.55
CA LYS A 73 -12.88 3.47 9.19
C LYS A 73 -13.53 4.57 8.35
N LYS A 74 -12.73 5.44 7.73
CA LYS A 74 -13.21 6.55 6.91
C LYS A 74 -13.86 6.07 5.62
N TRP A 75 -13.31 5.03 5.01
CA TRP A 75 -13.83 4.47 3.75
C TRP A 75 -13.82 2.94 3.78
N PRO A 76 -14.85 2.31 4.36
CA PRO A 76 -14.86 0.87 4.60
C PRO A 76 -14.73 0.06 3.30
N PRO A 77 -13.77 -0.88 3.23
CA PRO A 77 -13.68 -1.88 2.17
C PRO A 77 -14.58 -3.09 2.48
N SER A 78 -14.84 -3.94 1.50
CA SER A 78 -15.57 -5.20 1.70
C SER A 78 -14.74 -6.26 2.43
N GLN A 79 -13.42 -6.19 2.31
CA GLN A 79 -12.49 -7.09 3.00
C GLN A 79 -11.23 -6.34 3.44
N VAL A 80 -10.70 -6.73 4.59
CA VAL A 80 -9.40 -6.27 5.09
C VAL A 80 -8.51 -7.50 5.28
N HIS A 81 -7.33 -7.47 4.68
CA HIS A 81 -6.30 -8.48 4.82
C HIS A 81 -5.07 -7.87 5.48
N VAL A 82 -4.23 -8.70 6.08
CA VAL A 82 -3.01 -8.26 6.77
C VAL A 82 -1.84 -9.06 6.24
N LEU A 83 -0.75 -8.37 5.91
CA LEU A 83 0.53 -8.95 5.55
C LEU A 83 1.57 -8.58 6.60
N ASP A 84 2.37 -9.58 6.97
CA ASP A 84 3.60 -9.41 7.73
C ASP A 84 4.69 -8.87 6.80
N SER A 85 4.69 -7.54 6.61
CA SER A 85 5.54 -6.87 5.64
C SER A 85 5.84 -5.43 6.07
N ASP A 86 6.87 -4.84 5.44
CA ASP A 86 7.09 -3.39 5.47
C ASP A 86 6.10 -2.66 4.54
N HIS A 87 6.33 -1.36 4.32
CA HIS A 87 5.54 -0.54 3.40
C HIS A 87 5.56 -1.04 1.94
N SER A 88 6.51 -1.91 1.60
CA SER A 88 6.77 -2.44 0.27
C SER A 88 6.55 -3.96 0.24
N PRO A 89 5.31 -4.46 0.42
CA PRO A 89 5.03 -5.90 0.44
C PRO A 89 5.43 -6.63 -0.85
N PHE A 90 5.54 -5.90 -1.96
CA PHE A 90 6.06 -6.42 -3.23
C PHE A 90 7.57 -6.75 -3.21
N PHE A 91 8.32 -6.28 -2.22
CA PHE A 91 9.71 -6.67 -1.96
C PHE A 91 9.85 -7.50 -0.68
N SER A 92 9.21 -7.09 0.43
CA SER A 92 9.39 -7.76 1.72
C SER A 92 8.54 -9.03 1.89
N ALA A 93 7.43 -9.16 1.17
CA ALA A 93 6.54 -10.32 1.25
C ALA A 93 5.90 -10.71 -0.11
N PRO A 94 6.68 -10.86 -1.20
CA PRO A 94 6.15 -10.95 -2.57
C PRO A 94 5.24 -12.17 -2.79
N PHE A 95 5.61 -13.33 -2.24
CA PHE A 95 4.80 -14.55 -2.39
C PHE A 95 3.50 -14.48 -1.58
N SER A 96 3.54 -13.92 -0.38
CA SER A 96 2.35 -13.71 0.46
C SER A 96 1.39 -12.73 -0.20
N LEU A 97 1.90 -11.61 -0.73
CA LEU A 97 1.12 -10.66 -1.51
C LEU A 97 0.52 -11.31 -2.75
N PHE A 98 1.31 -12.06 -3.51
CA PHE A 98 0.84 -12.75 -4.71
C PHE A 98 -0.27 -13.75 -4.42
N GLY A 99 -0.08 -14.63 -3.43
CA GLY A 99 -1.09 -15.60 -3.02
C GLY A 99 -2.39 -14.94 -2.56
N LEU A 100 -2.28 -13.82 -1.84
CA LEU A 100 -3.42 -13.03 -1.43
C LEU A 100 -4.18 -12.44 -2.63
N LEU A 101 -3.46 -11.85 -3.60
CA LEU A 101 -4.07 -11.30 -4.81
C LEU A 101 -4.78 -12.38 -5.63
N LEU A 102 -4.20 -13.58 -5.76
CA LEU A 102 -4.86 -14.71 -6.42
C LEU A 102 -6.14 -15.13 -5.70
N LYS A 103 -6.09 -15.23 -4.37
CA LYS A 103 -7.27 -15.57 -3.56
C LYS A 103 -8.38 -14.55 -3.76
N VAL A 104 -8.04 -13.27 -3.71
CA VAL A 104 -9.01 -12.18 -3.90
C VAL A 104 -9.60 -12.26 -5.30
N ALA A 105 -8.77 -12.37 -6.34
CA ALA A 105 -9.20 -12.48 -7.73
C ALA A 105 -10.14 -13.68 -7.97
N ALA A 106 -9.85 -14.84 -7.38
CA ALA A 106 -10.71 -16.01 -7.48
C ALA A 106 -12.08 -15.80 -6.80
N THR A 107 -12.12 -15.07 -5.68
CA THR A 107 -13.38 -14.75 -4.99
C THR A 107 -14.17 -13.61 -5.63
N SER A 108 -13.52 -12.67 -6.33
CA SER A 108 -14.19 -11.58 -7.04
C SER A 108 -14.59 -11.93 -8.47
N ALA A 109 -14.03 -13.00 -9.05
CA ALA A 109 -14.43 -13.57 -10.33
C ALA A 109 -15.69 -14.47 -10.25
N GLY A 110 -16.36 -14.53 -9.09
CA GLY A 110 -17.65 -15.20 -8.93
C GLY A 110 -18.80 -14.41 -9.56
N TYR A 111 -18.84 -14.41 -10.90
CA TYR A 111 -20.03 -14.22 -11.73
C TYR A 111 -20.15 -15.44 -12.65
#